data_AF-A0A0W8D824-F1
#
_entry.id   AF-A0A0W8D824-F1
#
_cell.length_a   1.000
_cell.length_b   1.000
_cell.length_c   1.000
_cell.angle_alpha   90.00
_cell.angle_beta   90.00
_cell.angle_gamma   90.00
#
_symmetry.space_group_name_H-M   'P 1'
#
loop_
_entity.id
_entity.type
_entity.pdbx_description
1 polymer ?
#
loop_
_entity_poly.entity_id
_entity_poly.type
_entity_poly.pdbx_seq_one_letter_code
_entity_poly.pdbx_strand_id
1 'polypeptide(L)'
;MHNQDSSVTFYDVCERAANAAIEQRQLFCVDLDHCHHKFRSFDIKVLAVVFSKFQEIMLLDADTLFFQNPMTLWDTSKYKSTGTLFFNDRISYELSYLAKRTTSDENVGALHQFLASFDVSPYRNFGIINTERRPEPPRTLGLEFSFQPSEFLLNSHVWRLRSGHQMDSSLMLWNKAQQPRATVILASFVSLNGLPIVPSYGDKELYWLACELAETAYEFSDYAVGTVGWELLTEGRQNDGVLCGDALQHYPVQRNPAKGPGADVEPLYINSDNILEWGRDSRRLYRTAARPAELYPGSFTERKLLQTCPFDVTTMELAPMEVMLLAQRQQLYDVVAGWMDESGMWWNPFD
;
A
#
# COMPACT_ATOMS: atom_id res chain seq x y z
N MET A 1 34.31 -3.62 2.54
CA MET A 1 33.17 -2.80 3.04
C MET A 1 33.68 -1.59 3.85
N HIS A 2 34.51 -0.71 3.25
CA HIS A 2 35.24 0.31 4.04
C HIS A 2 34.74 1.76 3.92
N ASN A 3 33.62 2.03 3.24
CA ASN A 3 32.94 3.32 3.30
C ASN A 3 31.42 3.09 3.19
N GLN A 4 30.79 2.53 4.23
CA GLN A 4 29.33 2.63 4.34
C GLN A 4 28.98 4.05 4.79
N ASP A 5 28.08 4.70 4.07
CA ASP A 5 27.50 5.96 4.50
C ASP A 5 26.83 5.74 5.87
N SER A 6 27.21 6.54 6.87
CA SER A 6 26.67 6.43 8.23
C SER A 6 25.15 6.66 8.31
N SER A 7 24.55 7.26 7.28
CA SER A 7 23.09 7.42 7.14
C SER A 7 22.37 6.15 6.69
N VAL A 8 23.10 5.15 6.19
CA VAL A 8 22.55 3.87 5.73
C VAL A 8 22.89 2.78 6.74
N THR A 9 21.86 2.07 7.20
CA THR A 9 22.04 0.91 8.09
C THR A 9 21.34 -0.29 7.49
N PHE A 10 22.07 -1.39 7.32
CA PHE A 10 21.50 -2.68 6.93
C PHE A 10 20.90 -3.35 8.17
N TYR A 11 19.65 -3.77 8.06
CA TYR A 11 18.90 -4.43 9.13
C TYR A 11 18.57 -5.85 8.71
N ASP A 12 19.20 -6.83 9.36
CA ASP A 12 18.75 -8.21 9.27
C ASP A 12 17.53 -8.39 10.20
N VAL A 13 16.35 -8.32 9.61
CA VAL A 13 15.08 -8.50 10.32
C VAL A 13 14.74 -9.98 10.50
N CYS A 14 15.34 -10.87 9.71
CA CYS A 14 15.19 -12.32 9.82
C CYS A 14 15.94 -12.85 11.05
N GLU A 15 17.16 -12.38 11.29
CA GLU A 15 17.91 -12.70 12.51
C GLU A 15 17.13 -12.30 13.77
N ARG A 16 16.52 -11.10 13.75
CA ARG A 16 15.69 -10.63 14.87
C ARG A 16 14.43 -11.49 15.06
N ALA A 17 13.76 -11.84 13.97
CA ALA A 17 12.55 -12.65 13.99
C ALA A 17 12.81 -14.10 14.43
N ALA A 18 13.95 -14.68 14.04
CA ALA A 18 14.37 -16.03 14.44
C ALA A 18 14.73 -16.13 15.93
N ASN A 19 15.14 -15.02 16.53
CA ASN A 19 15.48 -14.92 17.96
C ASN A 19 14.30 -14.47 18.84
N ALA A 20 13.14 -14.16 18.25
CA ALA A 20 11.98 -13.66 18.98
C ALA A 20 11.15 -14.83 19.55
N ALA A 21 11.24 -15.03 20.88
CA ALA A 21 10.55 -16.10 21.60
C ALA A 21 9.87 -15.61 22.89
N ILE A 22 8.77 -16.26 23.28
CA ILE A 22 8.11 -16.14 24.59
C ILE A 22 8.09 -17.51 25.24
N GLU A 23 8.60 -17.63 26.46
CA GLU A 23 8.65 -18.92 27.21
C GLU A 23 9.22 -20.07 26.35
N GLN A 24 10.32 -19.79 25.64
CA GLN A 24 11.01 -20.72 24.71
C GLN A 24 10.20 -21.12 23.46
N ARG A 25 9.00 -20.56 23.26
CA ARG A 25 8.22 -20.70 22.04
C ARG A 25 8.59 -19.61 21.05
N GLN A 26 9.10 -20.01 19.90
CA GLN A 26 9.39 -19.08 18.82
C GLN A 26 8.12 -18.43 18.27
N LEU A 27 8.21 -17.15 17.92
CA LEU A 27 7.08 -16.36 17.47
C LEU A 27 6.92 -16.38 15.94
N PHE A 28 7.99 -16.13 15.20
CA PHE A 28 7.92 -15.93 13.74
C PHE A 28 8.53 -17.08 12.96
N CYS A 29 9.61 -17.67 13.46
CA CYS A 29 10.38 -18.71 12.79
C CYS A 29 10.95 -19.72 13.78
N VAL A 30 11.03 -20.99 13.40
CA VAL A 30 11.67 -22.01 14.25
C VAL A 30 13.19 -21.85 14.35
N ASP A 31 13.81 -21.29 13.31
CA ASP A 31 15.23 -20.94 13.21
C ASP A 31 15.46 -19.89 12.09
N LEU A 32 16.72 -19.51 11.86
CA LEU A 32 17.10 -18.49 10.88
C LEU A 32 16.86 -18.93 9.42
N ASP A 33 17.14 -20.19 9.08
CA ASP A 33 16.94 -20.72 7.74
C ASP A 33 15.45 -20.73 7.36
N HIS A 34 14.60 -21.13 8.31
CA HIS A 34 13.15 -21.03 8.16
C HIS A 34 12.70 -19.58 7.99
N CYS A 35 13.31 -18.63 8.70
CA CYS A 35 13.03 -17.20 8.53
C CYS A 35 13.37 -16.71 7.13
N HIS A 36 14.57 -17.02 6.62
CA HIS A 36 14.96 -16.67 5.26
C HIS A 36 14.01 -17.28 4.22
N HIS A 37 13.54 -18.51 4.43
CA HIS A 37 12.62 -19.15 3.49
C HIS A 37 11.21 -18.55 3.55
N LYS A 38 10.66 -18.37 4.76
CA LYS A 38 9.31 -17.85 4.98
C LYS A 38 9.16 -16.40 4.53
N PHE A 39 10.16 -15.57 4.82
CA PHE A 39 10.13 -14.14 4.55
C PHE A 39 10.89 -13.74 3.27
N ARG A 40 11.23 -14.69 2.39
CA ARG A 40 11.60 -14.38 0.98
C ARG A 40 10.34 -14.06 0.16
N SER A 41 9.55 -13.14 0.66
CA SER A 41 8.25 -12.72 0.15
C SER A 41 8.04 -11.24 0.53
N PHE A 42 6.89 -10.69 0.17
CA PHE A 42 6.51 -9.34 0.58
C PHE A 42 6.36 -9.19 2.11
N ASP A 43 6.11 -10.28 2.84
CA ASP A 43 5.91 -10.26 4.30
C ASP A 43 7.15 -9.80 5.08
N ILE A 44 8.34 -9.77 4.45
CA ILE A 44 9.55 -9.17 5.04
C ILE A 44 9.33 -7.71 5.45
N LYS A 45 8.45 -7.00 4.73
CA LYS A 45 8.06 -5.63 5.03
C LYS A 45 7.39 -5.52 6.41
N VAL A 46 6.59 -6.53 6.79
CA VAL A 46 5.98 -6.60 8.13
C VAL A 46 7.07 -6.72 9.20
N LEU A 47 8.07 -7.58 8.99
CA LEU A 47 9.20 -7.69 9.91
C LEU A 47 10.01 -6.39 9.99
N ALA A 48 10.18 -5.68 8.87
CA ALA A 48 10.82 -4.37 8.86
C ALA A 48 10.06 -3.34 9.71
N VAL A 49 8.73 -3.32 9.66
CA VAL A 49 7.92 -2.47 10.55
C VAL A 49 8.13 -2.87 12.00
N VAL A 50 7.94 -4.15 12.33
CA VAL A 50 7.99 -4.67 13.70
C VAL A 50 9.37 -4.47 14.34
N PHE A 51 10.44 -4.92 13.68
CA PHE A 51 11.78 -5.05 14.25
C PHE A 51 12.73 -3.87 13.99
N SER A 52 12.39 -2.93 13.10
CA SER A 52 13.19 -1.71 12.97
C SER A 52 13.25 -0.92 14.29
N LYS A 53 14.34 -0.18 14.51
CA LYS A 53 14.49 0.64 15.72
C LYS A 53 13.66 1.92 15.72
N PHE A 54 13.03 2.24 14.60
CA PHE A 54 12.37 3.53 14.40
C PHE A 54 10.96 3.52 14.99
N GLN A 55 10.58 4.63 15.60
CA GLN A 55 9.20 4.84 16.07
C GLN A 55 8.29 5.19 14.90
N GLU A 56 8.75 6.10 14.04
CA GLU A 56 8.05 6.59 12.85
C GLU A 56 8.75 6.01 11.61
N ILE A 57 8.01 5.30 10.79
CA ILE A 57 8.52 4.48 9.70
C ILE A 57 7.84 4.92 8.40
N MET A 58 8.65 5.30 7.41
CA MET A 58 8.20 5.39 6.02
C MET A 58 8.70 4.12 5.33
N LEU A 59 7.78 3.20 5.06
CA LEU A 59 8.09 2.00 4.30
C LEU A 59 7.93 2.32 2.81
N LEU A 60 8.88 1.85 2.00
CA LEU A 60 9.01 2.18 0.59
C LEU A 60 9.45 0.93 -0.20
N ASP A 61 8.84 0.73 -1.36
CA ASP A 61 9.33 -0.25 -2.33
C ASP A 61 10.55 0.28 -3.07
N ALA A 62 11.42 -0.62 -3.51
CA ALA A 62 12.72 -0.28 -4.11
C ALA A 62 12.58 0.37 -5.51
N ASP A 63 11.43 0.15 -6.15
CA ASP A 63 11.00 0.61 -7.47
C ASP A 63 10.00 1.79 -7.40
N THR A 64 9.95 2.47 -6.25
CA THR A 64 9.18 3.71 -6.09
C THR A 64 9.98 4.94 -6.56
N LEU A 65 9.35 5.79 -7.38
CA LEU A 65 9.89 7.07 -7.85
C LEU A 65 9.01 8.24 -7.42
N PHE A 66 9.63 9.26 -6.83
CA PHE A 66 8.93 10.44 -6.33
C PHE A 66 8.95 11.62 -7.31
N PHE A 67 7.79 12.25 -7.48
CA PHE A 67 7.64 13.56 -8.13
C PHE A 67 7.67 14.71 -7.13
N GLN A 68 7.49 14.42 -5.84
CA GLN A 68 7.48 15.39 -4.75
C GLN A 68 8.26 14.85 -3.55
N ASN A 69 8.81 15.75 -2.74
CA ASN A 69 9.50 15.36 -1.51
C ASN A 69 8.54 14.60 -0.57
N PRO A 70 8.77 13.30 -0.27
CA PRO A 70 7.88 12.51 0.58
C PRO A 70 7.93 12.91 2.05
N MET A 71 8.94 13.67 2.48
CA MET A 71 9.06 14.10 3.88
C MET A 71 7.88 14.98 4.34
N THR A 72 7.19 15.65 3.42
CA THR A 72 6.01 16.46 3.78
C THR A 72 4.81 15.62 4.21
N LEU A 73 4.83 14.30 4.00
CA LEU A 73 3.75 13.39 4.41
C LEU A 73 3.61 13.32 5.93
N TRP A 74 4.74 13.39 6.65
CA TRP A 74 4.78 13.49 8.12
C TRP A 74 4.04 14.73 8.66
N ASP A 75 3.94 15.77 7.84
CA ASP A 75 3.29 17.02 8.22
C ASP A 75 1.78 17.05 8.00
N THR A 76 1.24 16.06 7.29
CA THR A 76 -0.19 15.98 7.01
C THR A 76 -0.99 15.80 8.30
N SER A 77 -2.19 16.38 8.35
CA SER A 77 -3.12 16.16 9.47
C SER A 77 -3.46 14.69 9.63
N LYS A 78 -3.63 13.97 8.50
CA LYS A 78 -3.90 12.53 8.44
C LYS A 78 -2.87 11.70 9.20
N TYR A 79 -1.58 11.93 8.93
CA TYR A 79 -0.52 11.25 9.66
C TYR A 79 -0.42 11.74 11.12
N LYS A 80 -0.50 13.05 11.38
CA LYS A 80 -0.36 13.59 12.74
C LYS A 80 -1.48 13.11 13.69
N SER A 81 -2.70 12.91 13.19
CA SER A 81 -3.85 12.48 14.00
C SER A 81 -3.87 10.97 14.26
N THR A 82 -3.31 10.16 13.35
CA THR A 82 -3.42 8.69 13.43
C THR A 82 -2.10 7.94 13.52
N GLY A 83 -0.97 8.60 13.24
CA GLY A 83 0.32 7.92 13.12
C GLY A 83 0.38 6.95 11.94
N THR A 84 -0.58 6.97 11.01
CA THR A 84 -0.60 6.14 9.80
C THR A 84 -0.97 6.97 8.59
N LEU A 85 -0.48 6.56 7.42
CA LEU A 85 -0.98 7.07 6.15
C LEU A 85 -0.82 6.00 5.09
N PHE A 86 -1.95 5.60 4.50
CA PHE A 86 -2.03 4.56 3.47
C PHE A 86 -2.49 5.13 2.13
N PHE A 87 -2.21 4.41 1.04
CA PHE A 87 -2.61 4.79 -0.32
C PHE A 87 -3.56 3.73 -0.88
N ASN A 88 -4.53 4.18 -1.68
CA ASN A 88 -5.53 3.28 -2.26
C ASN A 88 -4.93 2.51 -3.43
N ASP A 89 -5.22 1.22 -3.53
CA ASP A 89 -4.90 0.43 -4.72
C ASP A 89 -5.96 0.64 -5.82
N ARG A 90 -5.71 0.05 -6.98
CA ARG A 90 -6.65 -0.01 -8.10
C ARG A 90 -7.89 -0.76 -7.64
N ILE A 91 -9.03 -0.31 -8.13
CA ILE A 91 -10.27 -1.07 -8.06
C ILE A 91 -10.06 -2.29 -8.95
N SER A 92 -9.66 -3.41 -8.34
CA SER A 92 -9.21 -4.61 -9.03
C SER A 92 -10.39 -5.53 -9.34
N TYR A 93 -10.11 -6.70 -9.93
CA TYR A 93 -11.13 -7.70 -10.22
C TYR A 93 -11.92 -8.13 -8.96
N GLU A 94 -13.25 -8.08 -9.08
CA GLU A 94 -14.26 -8.18 -8.02
C GLU A 94 -14.44 -9.61 -7.42
N LEU A 95 -13.71 -10.60 -7.95
CA LEU A 95 -13.72 -11.99 -7.50
C LEU A 95 -12.37 -12.46 -6.94
N SER A 96 -11.43 -11.54 -6.71
CA SER A 96 -10.08 -11.86 -6.20
C SER A 96 -9.89 -11.41 -4.76
N TYR A 97 -8.95 -12.06 -4.05
CA TYR A 97 -8.47 -11.66 -2.72
C TYR A 97 -9.59 -11.26 -1.75
N LEU A 98 -9.65 -10.01 -1.29
CA LEU A 98 -10.62 -9.53 -0.31
C LEU A 98 -12.08 -9.71 -0.75
N ALA A 99 -12.37 -9.58 -2.04
CA ALA A 99 -13.72 -9.73 -2.60
C ALA A 99 -14.02 -11.14 -3.11
N LYS A 100 -13.07 -12.09 -3.04
CA LYS A 100 -13.32 -13.47 -3.47
C LYS A 100 -14.57 -14.03 -2.78
N ARG A 101 -15.55 -14.47 -3.58
CA ARG A 101 -16.84 -14.96 -3.09
C ARG A 101 -16.72 -16.34 -2.47
N THR A 102 -17.60 -16.59 -1.51
CA THR A 102 -17.85 -17.93 -0.98
C THR A 102 -18.75 -18.68 -1.94
N THR A 103 -18.64 -20.00 -2.01
CA THR A 103 -19.49 -20.82 -2.90
C THR A 103 -20.97 -20.85 -2.50
N SER A 104 -21.30 -20.36 -1.30
CA SER A 104 -22.62 -20.47 -0.69
C SER A 104 -23.41 -19.16 -0.62
N ASP A 105 -22.74 -18.00 -0.64
CA ASP A 105 -23.39 -16.69 -0.60
C ASP A 105 -22.59 -15.64 -1.38
N GLU A 106 -23.22 -15.03 -2.38
CA GLU A 106 -22.64 -14.00 -3.23
C GLU A 106 -22.52 -12.63 -2.53
N ASN A 107 -23.17 -12.44 -1.38
CA ASN A 107 -23.07 -11.22 -0.57
C ASN A 107 -21.94 -11.30 0.46
N VAL A 108 -21.27 -12.45 0.57
CA VAL A 108 -20.15 -12.66 1.49
C VAL A 108 -18.88 -12.92 0.70
N GLY A 109 -17.83 -12.18 1.07
CA GLY A 109 -16.49 -12.26 0.48
C GLY A 109 -15.44 -12.68 1.51
N ALA A 110 -14.23 -12.97 1.04
CA ALA A 110 -13.13 -13.41 1.90
C ALA A 110 -12.79 -12.41 3.01
N LEU A 111 -12.88 -11.09 2.75
CA LEU A 111 -12.72 -10.04 3.76
C LEU A 111 -13.70 -10.23 4.92
N HIS A 112 -14.99 -10.40 4.60
CA HIS A 112 -16.04 -10.57 5.60
C HIS A 112 -15.78 -11.80 6.48
N GLN A 113 -15.41 -12.92 5.87
CA GLN A 113 -15.09 -14.15 6.59
C GLN A 113 -13.84 -14.00 7.47
N PHE A 114 -12.78 -13.40 6.92
CA PHE A 114 -11.54 -13.13 7.65
C PHE A 114 -11.84 -12.30 8.91
N LEU A 115 -12.54 -11.17 8.75
CA LEU A 115 -12.89 -10.28 9.85
C LEU A 115 -13.80 -10.95 10.90
N ALA A 116 -14.78 -11.75 10.48
CA ALA A 116 -15.66 -12.48 11.40
C ALA A 116 -14.92 -13.58 12.19
N SER A 117 -13.89 -14.18 11.58
CA SER A 117 -13.12 -15.28 12.19
C SER A 117 -11.96 -14.84 13.08
N PHE A 118 -11.58 -13.56 13.05
CA PHE A 118 -10.45 -13.05 13.83
C PHE A 118 -10.88 -12.72 15.27
N ASP A 119 -10.18 -13.29 16.25
CA ASP A 119 -10.39 -12.97 17.67
C ASP A 119 -9.50 -11.80 18.11
N VAL A 120 -10.12 -10.63 18.33
CA VAL A 120 -9.42 -9.43 18.79
C VAL A 120 -9.16 -9.42 20.30
N SER A 121 -9.75 -10.34 21.06
CA SER A 121 -9.72 -10.34 22.54
C SER A 121 -8.30 -10.29 23.13
N PRO A 122 -7.30 -11.03 22.61
CA PRO A 122 -5.93 -10.98 23.14
C PRO A 122 -5.26 -9.61 23.03
N TYR A 123 -5.72 -8.75 22.12
CA TYR A 123 -5.07 -7.48 21.80
C TYR A 123 -5.70 -6.27 22.52
N ARG A 124 -6.80 -6.46 23.24
CA ARG A 124 -7.56 -5.36 23.87
C ARG A 124 -6.79 -4.56 24.93
N ASN A 125 -5.75 -5.16 25.52
CA ASN A 125 -4.93 -4.49 26.53
C ASN A 125 -3.94 -3.47 25.94
N PHE A 126 -3.74 -3.45 24.62
CA PHE A 126 -2.89 -2.45 23.97
C PHE A 126 -3.68 -1.17 23.68
N GLY A 127 -3.00 -0.03 23.74
CA GLY A 127 -3.59 1.29 23.48
C GLY A 127 -4.05 1.49 22.03
N ILE A 128 -4.99 2.39 21.84
CA ILE A 128 -5.54 2.79 20.55
C ILE A 128 -5.65 4.31 20.45
N ILE A 129 -5.80 4.80 19.23
CA ILE A 129 -6.29 6.14 18.96
C ILE A 129 -7.79 6.02 18.77
N ASN A 130 -8.57 6.70 19.61
CA ASN A 130 -10.03 6.66 19.51
C ASN A 130 -10.50 7.37 18.23
N THR A 131 -11.45 6.75 17.54
CA THR A 131 -12.24 7.38 16.48
C THR A 131 -13.53 7.94 17.07
N GLU A 132 -14.02 9.08 16.58
CA GLU A 132 -15.25 9.69 17.11
C GLU A 132 -16.48 8.80 16.96
N ARG A 133 -16.54 7.95 15.92
CA ARG A 133 -17.68 7.08 15.64
C ARG A 133 -17.23 5.75 15.03
N ARG A 134 -17.68 4.64 15.63
CA ARG A 134 -17.64 3.30 15.02
C ARG A 134 -19.06 2.76 14.87
N PRO A 135 -19.53 2.48 13.65
CA PRO A 135 -20.84 1.87 13.44
C PRO A 135 -20.87 0.41 13.93
N GLU A 136 -22.08 -0.07 14.20
CA GLU A 136 -22.31 -1.50 14.42
C GLU A 136 -22.18 -2.28 13.10
N PRO A 137 -21.66 -3.52 13.13
CA PRO A 137 -21.61 -4.36 11.94
C PRO A 137 -23.01 -4.58 11.32
N PRO A 138 -23.14 -4.53 9.98
CA PRO A 138 -24.38 -4.86 9.30
C PRO A 138 -24.85 -6.28 9.62
N ARG A 139 -26.02 -6.39 10.28
CA ARG A 139 -26.64 -7.70 10.60
C ARG A 139 -27.04 -8.51 9.37
N THR A 140 -27.13 -7.87 8.21
CA THR A 140 -27.56 -8.47 6.94
C THR A 140 -26.61 -9.54 6.40
N LEU A 141 -25.35 -9.58 6.88
CA LEU A 141 -24.37 -10.58 6.43
C LEU A 141 -24.51 -11.93 7.13
N GLY A 142 -25.31 -12.04 8.20
CA GLY A 142 -25.41 -13.28 8.99
C GLY A 142 -24.10 -13.70 9.66
N LEU A 143 -23.14 -12.78 9.79
CA LEU A 143 -21.84 -12.97 10.44
C LEU A 143 -21.80 -12.22 11.76
N GLU A 144 -21.13 -12.80 12.75
CA GLU A 144 -20.81 -12.15 14.02
C GLU A 144 -19.37 -11.63 13.99
N PHE A 145 -19.18 -10.39 14.43
CA PHE A 145 -17.86 -9.75 14.47
C PHE A 145 -17.49 -9.47 15.93
N SER A 146 -16.24 -9.75 16.30
CA SER A 146 -15.71 -9.58 17.66
C SER A 146 -15.21 -8.15 17.97
N PHE A 147 -15.35 -7.23 17.00
CA PHE A 147 -14.87 -5.85 17.00
C PHE A 147 -15.88 -4.92 16.31
N GLN A 148 -15.75 -3.60 16.52
CA GLN A 148 -16.57 -2.58 15.88
C GLN A 148 -15.89 -2.03 14.62
N PRO A 149 -16.53 -2.11 13.44
CA PRO A 149 -15.95 -1.64 12.20
C PRO A 149 -15.83 -0.11 12.16
N SER A 150 -14.90 0.39 11.35
CA SER A 150 -14.81 1.81 11.01
C SER A 150 -15.85 2.20 9.95
N GLU A 151 -16.19 3.49 9.89
CA GLU A 151 -17.01 4.02 8.79
C GLU A 151 -16.32 3.86 7.43
N PHE A 152 -14.99 3.94 7.40
CA PHE A 152 -14.20 3.66 6.20
C PHE A 152 -14.45 2.24 5.69
N LEU A 153 -14.29 1.22 6.54
CA LEU A 153 -14.47 -0.18 6.15
C LEU A 153 -15.84 -0.39 5.50
N LEU A 154 -16.93 0.05 6.15
CA LEU A 154 -18.29 -0.18 5.63
C LEU A 154 -18.57 0.56 4.31
N ASN A 155 -17.85 1.64 4.03
CA ASN A 155 -17.97 2.39 2.79
C ASN A 155 -16.97 1.99 1.70
N SER A 156 -15.96 1.19 2.05
CA SER A 156 -14.89 0.76 1.15
C SER A 156 -15.41 -0.07 -0.02
N HIS A 157 -14.68 -0.02 -1.13
CA HIS A 157 -14.99 -0.83 -2.31
C HIS A 157 -14.85 -2.33 -2.02
N VAL A 158 -13.91 -2.72 -1.15
CA VAL A 158 -13.68 -4.12 -0.77
C VAL A 158 -14.81 -4.69 0.09
N TRP A 159 -15.36 -3.92 1.03
CA TRP A 159 -16.54 -4.34 1.81
C TRP A 159 -17.78 -4.48 0.93
N ARG A 160 -17.96 -3.56 -0.01
CA ARG A 160 -19.05 -3.63 -1.00
C ARG A 160 -18.77 -4.63 -2.13
N LEU A 161 -17.68 -5.38 -2.02
CA LEU A 161 -17.29 -6.44 -2.93
C LEU A 161 -17.10 -5.99 -4.40
N ARG A 162 -16.68 -4.73 -4.57
CA ARG A 162 -16.39 -4.06 -5.85
C ARG A 162 -14.93 -4.18 -6.27
N SER A 163 -14.03 -4.47 -5.33
CA SER A 163 -12.59 -4.59 -5.57
C SER A 163 -12.01 -5.73 -4.73
N GLY A 164 -11.04 -6.45 -5.26
CA GLY A 164 -10.24 -7.42 -4.50
C GLY A 164 -9.12 -6.78 -3.67
N HIS A 165 -8.83 -5.50 -3.90
CA HIS A 165 -7.74 -4.75 -3.28
C HIS A 165 -8.20 -3.42 -2.71
N GLN A 166 -7.62 -3.03 -1.58
CA GLN A 166 -7.86 -1.73 -0.96
C GLN A 166 -6.59 -0.89 -0.89
N MET A 167 -5.48 -1.50 -0.47
CA MET A 167 -4.27 -0.76 -0.13
C MET A 167 -3.11 -1.06 -1.09
N ASP A 168 -2.48 0.02 -1.54
CA ASP A 168 -1.15 0.03 -2.16
C ASP A 168 -0.11 0.17 -1.03
N SER A 169 0.86 -0.76 -0.99
CA SER A 169 1.92 -0.81 0.03
C SER A 169 3.30 -0.37 -0.49
N SER A 170 3.35 0.25 -1.68
CA SER A 170 4.58 0.78 -2.28
C SER A 170 5.17 1.95 -1.49
N LEU A 171 4.30 2.67 -0.77
CA LEU A 171 4.64 3.68 0.21
C LEU A 171 3.59 3.66 1.33
N MET A 172 4.03 3.63 2.58
CA MET A 172 3.17 3.88 3.72
C MET A 172 3.92 4.52 4.90
N LEU A 173 3.19 5.23 5.75
CA LEU A 173 3.72 5.75 7.01
C LEU A 173 3.11 4.98 8.19
N TRP A 174 3.92 4.69 9.20
CA TRP A 174 3.52 3.96 10.40
C TRP A 174 4.24 4.47 11.65
N ASN A 175 3.50 4.74 12.72
CA ASN A 175 4.02 5.15 14.02
C ASN A 175 3.73 4.07 15.07
N LYS A 176 4.76 3.30 15.45
CA LYS A 176 4.61 2.20 16.41
C LYS A 176 4.16 2.64 17.80
N ALA A 177 4.54 3.84 18.22
CA ALA A 177 4.16 4.37 19.53
C ALA A 177 2.68 4.79 19.56
N GLN A 178 2.15 5.32 18.47
CA GLN A 178 0.74 5.67 18.38
C GLN A 178 -0.16 4.47 18.04
N GLN A 179 0.39 3.46 17.37
CA GLN A 179 -0.34 2.26 16.92
C GLN A 179 0.11 0.95 17.60
N PRO A 180 0.20 0.87 18.94
CA PRO A 180 0.76 -0.32 19.59
C PRO A 180 -0.13 -1.55 19.38
N ARG A 181 -1.46 -1.43 19.47
CA ARG A 181 -2.37 -2.56 19.24
C ARG A 181 -2.30 -3.07 17.81
N ALA A 182 -2.38 -2.17 16.83
CA ALA A 182 -2.30 -2.54 15.43
C ALA A 182 -0.92 -3.13 15.09
N THR A 183 0.17 -2.66 15.70
CA THR A 183 1.50 -3.22 15.47
C THR A 183 1.60 -4.67 15.93
N VAL A 184 0.97 -5.02 17.06
CA VAL A 184 0.97 -6.40 17.57
C VAL A 184 0.05 -7.30 16.74
N ILE A 185 -1.10 -6.80 16.28
CA ILE A 185 -1.98 -7.54 15.35
C ILE A 185 -1.26 -7.77 14.01
N LEU A 186 -0.59 -6.74 13.46
CA LEU A 186 0.20 -6.85 12.23
C LEU A 186 1.28 -7.93 12.36
N ALA A 187 1.98 -7.97 13.49
CA ALA A 187 2.97 -9.00 13.78
C ALA A 187 2.34 -10.41 13.85
N SER A 188 1.12 -10.54 14.38
CA SER A 188 0.48 -11.86 14.53
C SER A 188 0.10 -12.48 13.18
N PHE A 189 -0.24 -11.68 12.17
CA PHE A 189 -0.54 -12.16 10.82
C PHE A 189 0.59 -12.97 10.19
N VAL A 190 1.85 -12.61 10.49
CA VAL A 190 3.03 -13.28 9.92
C VAL A 190 3.73 -14.25 10.89
N SER A 191 3.18 -14.41 12.10
CA SER A 191 3.70 -15.34 13.12
C SER A 191 3.58 -16.81 12.68
N LEU A 192 4.19 -17.75 13.41
CA LEU A 192 4.07 -19.19 13.15
C LEU A 192 2.64 -19.71 13.27
N ASN A 193 1.82 -19.08 14.12
CA ASN A 193 0.43 -19.45 14.37
C ASN A 193 -0.55 -18.40 13.80
N GLY A 194 -0.12 -17.61 12.81
CA GLY A 194 -0.90 -16.54 12.20
C GLY A 194 -2.09 -17.07 11.40
N LEU A 195 -3.15 -17.45 12.10
CA LEU A 195 -4.45 -17.81 11.54
C LEU A 195 -5.54 -16.93 12.17
N PRO A 196 -6.57 -16.53 11.41
CA PRO A 196 -6.78 -16.80 9.98
C PRO A 196 -5.78 -16.06 9.07
N ILE A 197 -5.50 -16.62 7.89
CA ILE A 197 -4.65 -15.98 6.87
C ILE A 197 -5.40 -14.81 6.25
N VAL A 198 -4.74 -13.66 6.15
CA VAL A 198 -5.30 -12.47 5.49
C VAL A 198 -5.46 -12.73 3.98
N PRO A 199 -6.65 -12.52 3.38
CA PRO A 199 -6.86 -12.75 1.95
C PRO A 199 -6.26 -11.61 1.10
N SER A 200 -4.94 -11.56 1.01
CA SER A 200 -4.17 -10.49 0.36
C SER A 200 -3.28 -11.00 -0.78
N TYR A 201 -2.91 -10.10 -1.69
CA TYR A 201 -1.77 -10.30 -2.57
C TYR A 201 -0.52 -9.79 -1.85
N GLY A 202 0.22 -10.72 -1.23
CA GLY A 202 1.36 -10.36 -0.39
C GLY A 202 0.94 -9.67 0.90
N ASP A 203 1.67 -8.63 1.27
CA ASP A 203 1.54 -7.94 2.56
C ASP A 203 0.55 -6.77 2.54
N LYS A 204 0.15 -6.30 1.36
CA LYS A 204 -0.41 -4.95 1.20
C LYS A 204 -1.68 -4.66 2.00
N GLU A 205 -2.53 -5.67 2.22
CA GLU A 205 -3.78 -5.49 2.98
C GLU A 205 -3.56 -5.65 4.49
N LEU A 206 -2.41 -6.18 4.93
CA LEU A 206 -2.17 -6.51 6.34
C LEU A 206 -2.16 -5.25 7.23
N TYR A 207 -1.60 -4.14 6.75
CA TYR A 207 -1.41 -2.94 7.57
C TYR A 207 -2.71 -2.29 7.99
N TRP A 208 -3.59 -1.98 7.03
CA TRP A 208 -4.86 -1.34 7.34
C TRP A 208 -5.84 -2.29 8.03
N LEU A 209 -5.80 -3.60 7.72
CA LEU A 209 -6.60 -4.60 8.43
C LEU A 209 -6.15 -4.74 9.88
N ALA A 210 -4.84 -4.61 10.17
CA ALA A 210 -4.36 -4.57 11.54
C ALA A 210 -4.91 -3.35 12.30
N CYS A 211 -4.99 -2.19 11.66
CA CYS A 211 -5.63 -1.01 12.24
C CYS A 211 -7.15 -1.21 12.43
N GLU A 212 -7.82 -1.80 11.45
CA GLU A 212 -9.25 -2.07 11.51
C GLU A 212 -9.61 -2.99 12.68
N LEU A 213 -8.90 -4.13 12.79
CA LEU A 213 -9.06 -5.09 13.90
C LEU A 213 -8.58 -4.56 15.25
N ALA A 214 -7.63 -3.61 15.25
CA ALA A 214 -7.24 -2.91 16.47
C ALA A 214 -8.32 -1.96 16.98
N GLU A 215 -9.33 -1.63 16.17
CA GLU A 215 -10.31 -0.59 16.48
C GLU A 215 -9.67 0.80 16.71
N THR A 216 -8.50 1.04 16.11
CA THR A 216 -7.75 2.30 16.20
C THR A 216 -8.03 3.20 14.99
N ALA A 217 -7.88 4.51 15.13
CA ALA A 217 -7.97 5.44 14.01
C ALA A 217 -6.83 5.22 13.00
N TYR A 218 -7.13 5.30 11.70
CA TYR A 218 -6.16 5.25 10.60
C TYR A 218 -6.67 6.07 9.42
N GLU A 219 -5.77 6.43 8.50
CA GLU A 219 -6.09 7.33 7.38
C GLU A 219 -5.56 6.81 6.04
N PHE A 220 -6.39 6.95 5.01
CA PHE A 220 -6.02 6.75 3.61
C PHE A 220 -5.89 8.10 2.90
N SER A 221 -5.13 8.11 1.80
CA SER A 221 -5.18 9.15 0.77
C SER A 221 -6.62 9.42 0.34
N ASP A 222 -6.97 10.70 0.16
CA ASP A 222 -8.30 11.11 -0.33
C ASP A 222 -8.53 10.70 -1.80
N TYR A 223 -7.46 10.34 -2.52
CA TYR A 223 -7.48 10.07 -3.94
C TYR A 223 -7.29 8.58 -4.24
N ALA A 224 -8.01 8.09 -5.24
CA ALA A 224 -7.74 6.79 -5.83
C ALA A 224 -6.42 6.83 -6.61
N VAL A 225 -5.80 5.65 -6.76
CA VAL A 225 -4.65 5.50 -7.65
C VAL A 225 -5.01 5.91 -9.08
N GLY A 226 -4.12 6.68 -9.67
CA GLY A 226 -4.12 7.07 -11.07
C GLY A 226 -3.28 6.13 -11.93
N THR A 227 -2.93 6.60 -13.11
CA THR A 227 -2.05 5.86 -14.03
C THR A 227 -1.12 6.80 -14.77
N VAL A 228 0.10 6.34 -15.04
CA VAL A 228 1.05 6.94 -15.97
C VAL A 228 1.36 5.95 -17.10
N GLY A 229 1.37 6.44 -18.33
CA GLY A 229 1.64 5.58 -19.49
C GLY A 229 1.54 6.30 -20.84
N TRP A 230 1.85 5.59 -21.91
CA TRP A 230 1.70 6.07 -23.30
C TRP A 230 0.51 5.42 -24.04
N GLU A 231 -0.13 4.40 -23.47
CA GLU A 231 -1.23 3.67 -24.12
C GLU A 231 -2.57 4.35 -23.82
N LEU A 232 -2.89 5.35 -24.64
CA LEU A 232 -4.16 6.08 -24.59
C LEU A 232 -5.20 5.41 -25.48
N LEU A 233 -6.08 4.60 -24.89
CA LEU A 233 -7.14 3.91 -25.63
C LEU A 233 -8.26 4.88 -26.02
N THR A 234 -8.57 5.83 -25.14
CA THR A 234 -9.52 6.93 -25.39
C THR A 234 -9.00 8.21 -24.76
N GLU A 235 -8.92 9.31 -25.52
CA GLU A 235 -8.61 10.64 -24.96
C GLU A 235 -9.67 11.04 -23.93
N GLY A 236 -9.26 11.38 -22.71
CA GLY A 236 -10.18 11.80 -21.64
C GLY A 236 -10.07 13.28 -21.35
N ARG A 237 -11.02 14.09 -21.83
CA ARG A 237 -11.05 15.54 -21.51
C ARG A 237 -12.00 15.87 -20.36
N GLN A 238 -13.01 15.04 -20.14
CA GLN A 238 -14.05 15.24 -19.12
C GLN A 238 -14.47 13.90 -18.49
N ASN A 239 -13.51 13.17 -17.91
CA ASN A 239 -13.75 11.86 -17.27
C ASN A 239 -14.38 10.82 -18.22
N ASP A 240 -13.96 10.84 -19.48
CA ASP A 240 -14.43 9.98 -20.56
C ASP A 240 -13.30 9.17 -21.22
N GLY A 241 -12.08 9.27 -20.67
CA GLY A 241 -10.89 8.62 -21.20
C GLY A 241 -10.60 7.26 -20.63
N VAL A 242 -9.64 6.59 -21.28
CA VAL A 242 -9.05 5.33 -20.85
C VAL A 242 -7.55 5.40 -21.12
N LEU A 243 -6.74 5.32 -20.06
CA LEU A 243 -5.28 5.35 -20.13
C LEU A 243 -4.73 4.10 -19.44
N CYS A 244 -3.90 3.33 -20.15
CA CYS A 244 -3.23 2.15 -19.62
C CYS A 244 -1.78 2.44 -19.22
N GLY A 245 -1.33 1.82 -18.12
CA GLY A 245 0.05 1.90 -17.66
C GLY A 245 0.21 1.62 -16.16
N ASP A 246 1.28 2.15 -15.60
CA ASP A 246 1.71 1.86 -14.23
C ASP A 246 1.00 2.75 -13.20
N ALA A 247 1.04 2.31 -11.94
CA ALA A 247 0.36 2.98 -10.83
C ALA A 247 1.00 4.35 -10.57
N LEU A 248 0.16 5.37 -10.48
CA LEU A 248 0.55 6.74 -10.12
C LEU A 248 -0.30 7.19 -8.95
N GLN A 249 0.35 7.55 -7.84
CA GLN A 249 -0.31 7.99 -6.63
C GLN A 249 -0.19 9.52 -6.53
N HIS A 250 -1.30 10.18 -6.21
CA HIS A 250 -1.34 11.63 -5.99
C HIS A 250 -0.97 11.98 -4.56
N TYR A 251 -0.70 13.25 -4.29
CA TYR A 251 -0.56 13.70 -2.91
C TYR A 251 -1.85 13.42 -2.12
N PRO A 252 -1.78 12.93 -0.86
CA PRO A 252 -2.94 12.36 -0.17
C PRO A 252 -4.04 13.36 0.21
N VAL A 253 -3.80 14.66 0.00
CA VAL A 253 -4.72 15.77 0.32
C VAL A 253 -4.56 16.91 -0.70
N GLN A 254 -5.61 17.70 -0.93
CA GLN A 254 -5.49 18.94 -1.71
C GLN A 254 -4.72 20.01 -0.90
N ARG A 255 -3.45 20.25 -1.25
CA ARG A 255 -2.62 21.25 -0.55
C ARG A 255 -3.06 22.69 -0.79
N ASN A 256 -3.73 22.96 -1.91
CA ASN A 256 -4.27 24.28 -2.24
C ASN A 256 -5.80 24.26 -2.21
N PRO A 257 -6.44 24.58 -1.06
CA PRO A 257 -7.89 24.54 -0.93
C PRO A 257 -8.61 25.52 -1.87
N ALA A 258 -7.93 26.55 -2.39
CA ALA A 258 -8.50 27.48 -3.34
C ALA A 258 -8.80 26.85 -4.72
N LYS A 259 -8.20 25.69 -5.05
CA LYS A 259 -8.49 24.98 -6.29
C LYS A 259 -9.88 24.31 -6.28
N GLY A 260 -10.48 24.10 -5.10
CA GLY A 260 -11.76 23.40 -4.95
C GLY A 260 -11.64 21.87 -5.04
N PRO A 261 -12.73 21.14 -4.73
CA PRO A 261 -12.72 19.68 -4.57
C PRO A 261 -12.59 18.87 -5.86
N GLY A 262 -12.90 19.47 -7.03
CA GLY A 262 -12.83 18.80 -8.33
C GLY A 262 -11.54 19.09 -9.11
N ALA A 263 -10.58 19.81 -8.52
CA ALA A 263 -9.33 20.12 -9.18
C ALA A 263 -8.32 18.98 -9.08
N ASP A 264 -7.46 18.92 -10.10
CA ASP A 264 -6.33 17.99 -10.10
C ASP A 264 -5.40 18.21 -8.90
N VAL A 265 -4.78 17.12 -8.47
CA VAL A 265 -3.76 17.08 -7.43
C VAL A 265 -2.47 16.61 -8.02
N GLU A 266 -1.38 17.20 -7.55
CA GLU A 266 -0.05 16.89 -8.03
C GLU A 266 0.29 15.41 -7.78
N PRO A 267 0.89 14.70 -8.76
CA PRO A 267 1.39 13.35 -8.55
C PRO A 267 2.46 13.35 -7.45
N LEU A 268 2.43 12.35 -6.58
CA LEU A 268 3.40 12.18 -5.51
C LEU A 268 4.47 11.16 -5.91
N TYR A 269 4.07 9.97 -6.31
CA TYR A 269 4.98 8.90 -6.68
C TYR A 269 4.37 7.93 -7.70
N ILE A 270 5.24 7.16 -8.35
CA ILE A 270 4.88 5.97 -9.12
C ILE A 270 5.60 4.76 -8.54
N ASN A 271 4.99 3.59 -8.65
CA ASN A 271 5.62 2.30 -8.44
C ASN A 271 5.57 1.56 -9.79
N SER A 272 6.73 1.14 -10.30
CA SER A 272 6.84 0.70 -11.68
C SER A 272 8.10 -0.13 -11.95
N ASP A 273 7.91 -1.32 -12.54
CA ASP A 273 9.00 -2.10 -13.14
C ASP A 273 9.66 -1.34 -14.33
N ASN A 274 8.91 -0.44 -14.96
CA ASN A 274 9.34 0.38 -16.10
C ASN A 274 9.99 1.71 -15.65
N ILE A 275 10.41 1.84 -14.38
CA ILE A 275 11.03 3.05 -13.81
C ILE A 275 12.22 3.60 -14.64
N LEU A 276 12.89 2.74 -15.41
CA LEU A 276 14.01 3.12 -16.28
C LEU A 276 13.59 3.43 -17.74
N GLU A 277 12.39 3.04 -18.15
CA GLU A 277 11.86 3.24 -19.50
C GLU A 277 11.10 4.56 -19.63
N TRP A 278 10.39 4.98 -18.57
CA TRP A 278 9.56 6.18 -18.56
C TRP A 278 10.35 7.45 -18.87
N GLY A 279 10.31 7.92 -20.12
CA GLY A 279 10.95 9.16 -20.57
C GLY A 279 12.24 8.98 -21.40
N ARG A 280 12.72 7.74 -21.62
CA ARG A 280 13.84 7.48 -22.55
C ARG A 280 13.38 7.51 -24.00
N ASP A 281 12.22 6.93 -24.25
CA ASP A 281 11.60 6.94 -25.56
C ASP A 281 11.05 8.34 -25.87
N SER A 282 11.11 8.76 -27.14
CA SER A 282 10.40 9.96 -27.63
C SER A 282 8.87 9.82 -27.61
N ARG A 283 8.34 8.85 -26.86
CA ARG A 283 6.91 8.59 -26.68
C ARG A 283 6.36 9.62 -25.72
N ARG A 284 5.23 10.20 -26.11
CA ARG A 284 4.50 11.12 -25.25
C ARG A 284 3.88 10.33 -24.10
N LEU A 285 4.18 10.76 -22.88
CA LEU A 285 3.61 10.21 -21.66
C LEU A 285 2.39 11.02 -21.23
N TYR A 286 1.41 10.28 -20.71
CA TYR A 286 0.20 10.81 -20.13
C TYR A 286 0.09 10.32 -18.70
N ARG A 287 -0.64 11.09 -17.89
CA ARG A 287 -1.11 10.67 -16.58
C ARG A 287 -2.60 10.91 -16.44
N THR A 288 -3.23 10.24 -15.50
CA THR A 288 -4.60 10.59 -15.10
C THR A 288 -4.59 11.75 -14.11
N ALA A 289 -5.62 12.60 -14.19
CA ALA A 289 -5.93 13.54 -13.11
C ALA A 289 -6.31 12.78 -11.82
N ALA A 290 -6.15 13.44 -10.68
CA ALA A 290 -6.59 12.91 -9.39
C ALA A 290 -8.12 12.77 -9.36
N ARG A 291 -8.61 11.71 -8.70
CA ARG A 291 -10.04 11.48 -8.49
C ARG A 291 -10.31 11.01 -7.05
N PRO A 292 -11.47 11.31 -6.46
CA PRO A 292 -11.80 10.84 -5.12
C PRO A 292 -11.72 9.32 -5.00
N ALA A 293 -11.17 8.82 -3.89
CA ALA A 293 -11.02 7.38 -3.64
C ALA A 293 -12.37 6.63 -3.60
N GLU A 294 -13.43 7.31 -3.16
CA GLU A 294 -14.79 6.78 -3.06
C GLU A 294 -15.48 6.56 -4.42
N LEU A 295 -14.97 7.15 -5.50
CA LEU A 295 -15.58 7.03 -6.83
C LEU A 295 -15.41 5.61 -7.36
N TYR A 296 -16.52 4.96 -7.69
CA TYR A 296 -16.55 3.68 -8.38
C TYR A 296 -16.99 3.88 -9.84
N PRO A 297 -16.09 3.81 -10.83
CA PRO A 297 -16.44 4.03 -12.24
C PRO A 297 -17.18 2.84 -12.86
N GLY A 298 -17.08 1.65 -12.25
CA GLY A 298 -17.72 0.41 -12.73
C GLY A 298 -16.78 -0.80 -12.66
N SER A 299 -17.25 -1.96 -13.14
CA SER A 299 -16.45 -3.19 -13.18
C SER A 299 -15.52 -3.23 -14.40
N PHE A 300 -14.26 -3.56 -14.16
CA PHE A 300 -13.28 -3.84 -15.23
C PHE A 300 -13.65 -5.08 -16.03
N THR A 301 -14.24 -6.09 -15.38
CA THR A 301 -14.71 -7.32 -16.01
C THR A 301 -15.83 -7.03 -17.02
N GLU A 302 -16.84 -6.24 -16.61
CA GLU A 302 -17.95 -5.83 -17.48
C GLU A 302 -17.48 -4.95 -18.65
N ARG A 303 -16.54 -4.02 -18.37
CA ARG A 303 -15.95 -3.13 -19.40
C ARG A 303 -14.94 -3.85 -20.30
N LYS A 304 -14.53 -5.08 -19.96
CA LYS A 304 -13.50 -5.87 -20.67
C LYS A 304 -12.16 -5.13 -20.79
N LEU A 305 -11.78 -4.42 -19.72
CA LEU A 305 -10.51 -3.71 -19.63
C LEU A 305 -9.58 -4.38 -18.62
N LEU A 306 -8.27 -4.23 -18.83
CA LEU A 306 -7.27 -4.63 -17.84
C LEU A 306 -7.32 -3.66 -16.64
N GLN A 307 -7.02 -4.15 -15.43
CA GLN A 307 -6.97 -3.29 -14.23
C GLN A 307 -5.93 -2.16 -14.34
N THR A 308 -4.92 -2.33 -15.19
CA THR A 308 -3.91 -1.31 -15.54
C THR A 308 -4.45 -0.20 -16.42
N CYS A 309 -5.69 -0.30 -16.90
CA CYS A 309 -6.36 0.63 -17.82
C CYS A 309 -7.58 1.30 -17.16
N PRO A 310 -7.41 2.16 -16.15
CA PRO A 310 -8.53 2.89 -15.57
C PRO A 310 -9.30 3.67 -16.64
N PHE A 311 -10.62 3.66 -16.48
CA PHE A 311 -11.57 4.29 -17.36
C PHE A 311 -12.40 5.33 -16.62
N ASP A 312 -13.16 6.11 -17.40
CA ASP A 312 -13.87 7.30 -16.95
C ASP A 312 -12.91 8.29 -16.25
N VAL A 313 -11.72 8.47 -16.85
CA VAL A 313 -10.63 9.31 -16.34
C VAL A 313 -10.42 10.54 -17.21
N THR A 314 -9.94 11.62 -16.59
CA THR A 314 -9.35 12.75 -17.32
C THR A 314 -7.87 12.49 -17.50
N THR A 315 -7.39 12.57 -18.74
CA THR A 315 -6.00 12.31 -19.13
C THR A 315 -5.29 13.62 -19.40
N MET A 316 -4.08 13.76 -18.89
CA MET A 316 -3.26 14.96 -18.98
C MET A 316 -1.85 14.56 -19.40
N GLU A 317 -1.14 15.49 -20.04
CA GLU A 317 0.30 15.34 -20.20
C GLU A 317 1.01 15.52 -18.87
N LEU A 318 2.20 14.92 -18.75
CA LEU A 318 3.05 15.20 -17.61
C LEU A 318 3.49 16.67 -17.65
N ALA A 319 3.52 17.30 -16.48
CA ALA A 319 4.05 18.63 -16.33
C ALA A 319 5.57 18.64 -16.63
N PRO A 320 6.15 19.76 -17.09
CA PRO A 320 7.58 19.82 -17.41
C PRO A 320 8.50 19.37 -16.26
N MET A 321 8.13 19.67 -15.01
CA MET A 321 8.88 19.23 -13.83
C MET A 321 8.79 17.71 -13.61
N GLU A 322 7.64 17.10 -13.86
CA GLU A 322 7.44 15.65 -13.76
C GLU A 322 8.31 14.91 -14.79
N VAL A 323 8.33 15.41 -16.03
CA VAL A 323 9.20 14.89 -17.10
C VAL A 323 10.69 15.04 -16.74
N MET A 324 11.07 16.19 -16.18
CA MET A 324 12.45 16.44 -15.75
C MET A 324 12.91 15.45 -14.68
N LEU A 325 12.05 15.13 -13.69
CA LEU A 325 12.38 14.18 -12.62
C LEU A 325 12.55 12.75 -13.13
N LEU A 326 11.72 12.32 -14.10
CA LEU A 326 11.89 11.03 -14.78
C LEU A 326 13.24 10.95 -15.52
N ALA A 327 13.58 12.00 -16.27
CA ALA A 327 14.86 12.07 -16.96
C ALA A 327 16.06 12.07 -15.98
N GLN A 328 15.93 12.76 -14.84
CA GLN A 328 16.97 12.77 -13.81
C GLN A 328 17.20 11.38 -13.20
N ARG A 329 16.14 10.59 -12.97
CA ARG A 329 16.29 9.20 -12.51
C ARG A 329 17.11 8.36 -13.49
N GLN A 330 16.85 8.51 -14.78
CA GLN A 330 17.57 7.77 -15.81
C GLN A 330 19.04 8.15 -15.85
N GLN A 331 19.37 9.43 -15.73
CA GLN A 331 20.75 9.90 -15.63
C GLN A 331 21.46 9.30 -14.41
N LEU A 332 20.80 9.25 -13.25
CA LEU A 332 21.35 8.61 -12.05
C LEU A 332 21.58 7.11 -12.26
N TYR A 333 20.66 6.43 -12.94
CA TYR A 333 20.85 5.02 -13.31
C TYR A 333 22.06 4.84 -14.22
N ASP A 334 22.21 5.65 -15.27
CA ASP A 334 23.33 5.54 -16.21
C ASP A 334 24.69 5.73 -15.50
N VAL A 335 24.75 6.64 -14.51
CA VAL A 335 25.95 6.82 -13.67
C VAL A 335 26.27 5.57 -12.86
N VAL A 336 25.27 4.98 -12.18
CA VAL A 336 25.45 3.80 -11.33
C VAL A 336 25.76 2.56 -12.17
N ALA A 337 25.10 2.38 -13.31
CA ALA A 337 25.35 1.28 -14.24
C ALA A 337 26.79 1.34 -14.78
N GLY A 338 27.30 2.53 -15.09
CA GLY A 338 28.70 2.72 -15.49
C GLY A 338 29.70 2.25 -14.42
N TRP A 339 29.38 2.40 -13.13
CA TRP A 339 30.23 1.87 -12.04
C TRP A 339 30.27 0.34 -12.00
N MET A 340 29.18 -0.31 -12.38
CA MET A 340 29.10 -1.77 -12.42
C MET A 340 29.95 -2.34 -13.58
N ASP A 341 29.93 -1.67 -14.73
CA ASP A 341 30.71 -2.08 -15.91
C ASP A 341 32.22 -1.84 -15.73
N GLU A 342 32.62 -0.74 -15.09
CA GLU A 342 34.03 -0.43 -14.80
C GLU A 342 34.66 -1.36 -13.75
N SER A 343 33.85 -1.92 -12.84
CA SER A 343 34.33 -2.77 -11.74
C SER A 343 34.32 -4.27 -12.07
N GLY A 344 33.73 -4.69 -13.19
CA GLY A 344 33.79 -6.07 -13.72
C GLY A 344 33.20 -7.16 -12.81
N MET A 345 32.54 -6.79 -11.71
CA MET A 345 31.93 -7.71 -10.75
C MET A 345 30.46 -7.36 -10.57
N TRP A 346 29.61 -8.37 -10.73
CA TRP A 346 28.32 -8.36 -10.06
C TRP A 346 28.60 -8.16 -8.57
N TRP A 347 28.12 -7.04 -8.02
CA TRP A 347 27.98 -6.91 -6.58
C TRP A 347 27.06 -8.03 -6.12
N ASN A 348 27.65 -9.11 -5.59
CA ASN A 348 26.93 -10.14 -4.86
C ASN A 348 26.98 -9.68 -3.39
N PRO A 349 25.92 -9.07 -2.82
CA PRO A 349 25.97 -8.55 -1.46
C PRO A 349 25.91 -9.65 -0.40
N PHE A 350 25.95 -10.93 -0.80
CA PHE A 350 25.67 -12.10 0.02
C PHE A 350 26.72 -13.23 -0.08
N ASP A 351 27.95 -12.94 -0.51
CA ASP A 351 29.09 -13.87 -0.33
C ASP A 351 29.87 -13.60 0.97
#